data_AF-A0A3C0CXL0-F1
#
_entry.id   AF-A0A3C0CXL0-F1
#
_cell.length_a   1.000
_cell.length_b   1.000
_cell.length_c   1.000
_cell.angle_alpha   90.00
_cell.angle_beta   90.00
_cell.angle_gamma   90.00
#
_symmetry.space_group_name_H-M   'P 1'
#
loop_
_entity.id
_entity.type
_entity.pdbx_description
1 polymer ?
#
loop_
_entity_poly.entity_id
_entity_poly.type
_entity_poly.pdbx_seq_one_letter_code
_entity_poly.pdbx_strand_id
1 'polypeptide(L)' 'PTGVGKTELARALAEFLFDDERAMIRLDMSEYMEKHSVARMIGAPPGYVGFEEGGQLTEA' A
#
# COMPACT_ATOMS: atom_id res chain seq x y z
N PRO A 1 -20.54 1.62 -4.00
CA PRO A 1 -20.42 2.58 -5.12
C PRO A 1 -19.06 3.31 -5.13
N THR A 2 -18.53 3.58 -6.32
CA THR A 2 -17.39 4.51 -6.51
C THR A 2 -17.85 5.94 -6.17
N GLY A 3 -16.91 6.82 -5.83
CA GLY A 3 -17.23 8.24 -5.57
C GLY A 3 -17.90 8.57 -4.23
N VAL A 4 -18.17 7.61 -3.35
CA VAL A 4 -18.84 7.84 -2.04
C VAL A 4 -17.93 8.36 -0.92
N GLY A 5 -16.74 8.89 -1.24
CA GLY A 5 -15.85 9.50 -0.24
C GLY A 5 -14.97 8.55 0.59
N LYS A 6 -14.76 7.30 0.15
CA LYS A 6 -13.87 6.35 0.86
C LYS A 6 -12.45 6.89 1.08
N THR A 7 -11.85 7.49 0.05
CA THR A 7 -10.52 8.08 0.13
C THR A 7 -10.49 9.31 1.03
N GLU A 8 -11.55 10.12 1.04
CA GLU A 8 -11.64 11.31 1.89
C GLU A 8 -11.74 10.93 3.37
N LEU A 9 -12.46 9.85 3.69
CA LEU A 9 -12.52 9.34 5.07
C LEU A 9 -11.12 8.91 5.55
N ALA A 10 -10.34 8.23 4.70
CA ALA A 10 -8.98 7.82 5.06
C ALA A 10 -8.06 9.03 5.28
N ARG A 11 -8.14 10.07 4.44
CA ARG A 11 -7.40 11.33 4.62
C ARG A 11 -7.77 12.06 5.90
N ALA A 12 -9.07 12.16 6.20
CA ALA A 12 -9.56 12.78 7.42
C ALA A 12 -9.09 12.02 8.68
N LEU A 13 -8.98 10.69 8.62
CA LEU A 13 -8.43 9.89 9.70
C LEU A 13 -6.92 10.12 9.88
N ALA A 14 -6.16 10.27 8.80
CA ALA A 14 -4.72 10.56 8.89
C ALA A 14 -4.47 11.91 9.56
N GLU A 15 -5.18 12.95 9.14
CA GLU A 15 -5.14 14.27 9.76
C GLU A 15 -5.55 14.21 11.24
N PHE A 16 -6.67 13.56 11.56
CA PHE A 16 -7.18 13.50 12.93
C PHE A 16 -6.28 12.74 13.91
N LEU A 17 -5.64 11.65 13.46
CA LEU A 17 -4.85 10.77 14.32
C LEU A 17 -3.37 11.17 14.38
N PHE A 18 -2.84 11.76 13.31
CA PHE A 18 -1.40 12.00 13.15
C PHE A 18 -1.04 13.47 12.89
N ASP A 19 -2.03 14.38 12.82
CA ASP A 19 -1.82 15.81 12.50
C ASP A 19 -1.10 16.04 11.15
N ASP A 20 -1.22 15.05 10.26
CA ASP A 20 -0.60 15.06 8.93
C ASP A 20 -1.39 14.18 7.94
N GLU A 21 -2.10 14.80 6.99
CA GLU A 21 -2.71 14.12 5.83
C GLU A 21 -1.71 13.21 5.08
N ARG A 22 -0.41 13.55 5.06
CA ARG A 22 0.63 12.80 4.35
C ARG A 22 1.07 11.53 5.07
N ALA A 23 0.64 11.32 6.32
CA ALA A 23 0.84 10.06 7.03
C ALA A 23 0.05 8.90 6.39
N MET A 24 -0.86 9.18 5.44
CA MET A 24 -1.57 8.16 4.69
C MET A 24 -0.70 7.58 3.55
N ILE A 25 -0.30 6.31 3.68
CA ILE A 25 0.26 5.55 2.56
C ILE A 25 -0.86 5.12 1.60
N ARG A 26 -0.75 5.49 0.32
CA ARG A 26 -1.73 5.18 -0.73
C ARG A 26 -1.21 4.09 -1.67
N LEU A 27 -1.94 2.98 -1.78
CA LEU A 27 -1.62 1.87 -2.68
C LEU A 27 -2.66 1.81 -3.82
N ASP A 28 -2.19 1.75 -5.07
CA ASP A 28 -3.06 1.45 -6.21
C ASP A 28 -3.16 -0.06 -6.42
N MET A 29 -4.26 -0.65 -5.95
CA MET A 29 -4.50 -2.09 -6.05
C MET A 29 -4.61 -2.59 -7.50
N SER A 30 -4.82 -1.71 -8.48
CA SER A 30 -4.85 -2.07 -9.90
C SER A 30 -3.50 -2.59 -10.37
N GLU A 31 -2.39 -2.16 -9.74
CA GLU A 31 -1.04 -2.65 -10.04
C GLU A 31 -0.80 -4.09 -9.53
N TYR A 32 -1.69 -4.58 -8.66
CA TYR A 32 -1.54 -5.83 -7.90
C TYR A 32 -2.54 -6.93 -8.28
N MET A 33 -3.24 -6.78 -9.40
CA MET A 33 -4.26 -7.75 -9.83
C MET A 33 -3.68 -9.10 -10.26
N GLU A 34 -2.42 -9.13 -10.70
CA GLU A 34 -1.75 -10.35 -11.13
C GLU A 34 -1.09 -11.08 -9.97
N LYS A 35 -1.17 -12.42 -9.94
CA LYS A 35 -0.62 -13.23 -8.83
C LYS A 35 0.86 -12.95 -8.56
N HIS A 36 1.63 -12.65 -9.60
CA HIS A 36 3.06 -12.38 -9.49
C HIS A 36 3.37 -10.91 -9.13
N SER A 37 2.42 -9.97 -9.25
CA SER A 37 2.63 -8.60 -8.82
C SER A 37 2.48 -8.42 -7.31
N VAL A 38 1.75 -9.30 -6.62
CA VAL A 38 1.65 -9.31 -5.15
C VAL A 38 3.01 -9.45 -4.47
N ALA A 39 3.94 -10.23 -5.04
CA ALA A 39 5.30 -10.36 -4.51
C ALA A 39 6.06 -9.03 -4.45
N ARG A 40 5.72 -8.04 -5.31
CA ARG A 40 6.30 -6.69 -5.24
C ARG A 40 5.79 -5.88 -4.03
N MET A 41 4.58 -6.19 -3.55
CA MET A 41 3.99 -5.50 -2.40
C MET A 41 4.60 -5.96 -1.07
N ILE A 42 4.85 -7.27 -0.93
CA ILE A 42 5.22 -7.89 0.36
C ILE A 42 6.65 -8.46 0.41
N GLY A 43 7.35 -8.51 -0.74
CA GLY A 43 8.65 -9.18 -0.89
C GLY A 43 8.53 -10.52 -1.62
N ALA A 44 9.63 -10.95 -2.26
CA ALA A 44 9.66 -12.25 -2.92
C ALA A 44 9.66 -13.40 -1.88
N PRO A 45 9.25 -14.64 -2.24
CA PRO A 45 9.41 -15.79 -1.35
C PRO A 45 10.89 -16.18 -1.15
N PRO A 46 11.25 -16.89 -0.07
CA PRO A 46 12.61 -17.43 0.11
C PRO A 46 13.07 -18.24 -1.12
N GLY A 47 14.28 -17.96 -1.60
CA GLY A 47 14.86 -18.62 -2.79
C GLY A 47 14.50 -17.98 -4.14
N TYR A 48 13.77 -16.86 -4.15
CA TYR A 48 13.53 -16.04 -5.33
C TYR A 48 14.33 -14.73 -5.27
N VAL A 49 14.61 -14.14 -6.44
CA VAL A 49 15.28 -12.83 -6.55
C VAL A 49 14.40 -11.77 -5.86
N GLY A 50 15.00 -10.93 -5.01
CA GLY A 50 14.29 -9.91 -4.23
C GLY A 50 13.70 -10.41 -2.90
N PHE A 51 14.17 -11.55 -2.37
CA PHE A 51 13.77 -12.02 -1.04
C PHE A 51 14.33 -11.16 0.11
N GLU A 52 15.54 -10.62 -0.06
CA GLU A 52 16.17 -9.72 0.92
C GLU A 52 15.75 -8.26 0.76
N GLU A 53 15.06 -7.93 -0.33
CA GLU A 53 14.47 -6.62 -0.57
C GLU A 53 13.03 -6.66 -0.03
N GLY A 54 12.73 -5.89 1.02
CA GLY A 54 11.36 -5.78 1.53
C GLY A 54 10.39 -5.30 0.44
N GLY A 55 9.12 -5.68 0.58
CA GLY A 55 8.08 -5.22 -0.34
C GLY A 55 7.80 -3.73 -0.18
N GLN A 56 7.15 -3.14 -1.19
CA GLN A 56 6.74 -1.73 -1.16
C GLN A 56 5.94 -1.35 0.10
N LEU A 57 5.24 -2.29 0.72
CA LEU A 57 4.47 -2.06 1.94
C LEU A 57 5.33 -2.10 3.22
N THR A 58 6.43 -2.86 3.21
CA THR A 58 7.27 -3.07 4.40
C THR A 58 8.39 -2.06 4.53
N GLU A 59 8.72 -1.36 3.44
CA GLU A 59 9.80 -0.37 3.35
C GLU A 59 9.29 1.09 3.29
N ALA A 60 7.98 1.31 3.38
CA ALA A 60 7.31 2.62 3.25
C ALA A 60 6.96 3.27 4.59
#